data_AF-A0A377YAQ8-F1
#
_entry.id   AF-A0A377YAQ8-F1
#
_cell.length_a   1.000
_cell.length_b   1.000
_cell.length_c   1.000
_cell.angle_alpha   90.00
_cell.angle_beta   90.00
_cell.angle_gamma   90.00
#
_symmetry.space_group_name_H-M   'P 1'
#
loop_
_entity.id
_entity.type
_entity.pdbx_description
1 polymer ?
#
loop_
_entity_poly.entity_id
_entity_poly.type
_entity_poly.pdbx_seq_one_letter_code
_entity_poly.pdbx_strand_id
1 'polypeptide(L)'
;MTRLLKTILPIILCALFGLSFASPTQAVASLPIVLPALTCDALSATDFSAAVGAKVTINHTEMQTSAQGSWCKVSATIAPEIGVQIALPTQRWSQRFLQVGCGGLCGSINLSLSNASGCLPAMNGEFVVAATDMGHHGSMMDASWGTMAV
;
A
#
# COMPACT_ATOMS: atom_id res chain seq x y z
N MET A 1 -2.27 -52.23 35.31
CA MET A 1 -2.47 -51.50 34.03
C MET A 1 -2.74 -50.01 34.21
N THR A 2 -3.50 -49.58 35.22
CA THR A 2 -3.85 -48.15 35.47
C THR A 2 -2.72 -47.25 35.99
N ARG A 3 -1.68 -47.80 36.64
CA ARG A 3 -0.51 -47.02 37.09
C ARG A 3 0.48 -46.69 35.96
N LEU A 4 0.63 -47.58 34.97
CA LEU A 4 1.48 -47.35 33.80
C LEU A 4 0.89 -46.24 32.91
N LEU A 5 -0.44 -46.21 32.77
CA LEU A 5 -1.14 -45.19 31.96
C LEU A 5 -1.00 -43.77 32.54
N LYS A 6 -0.89 -43.64 33.87
CA LYS A 6 -0.75 -42.35 34.57
C LYS A 6 0.65 -41.75 34.49
N THR A 7 1.69 -42.56 34.31
CA THR A 7 3.08 -42.07 34.16
C THR A 7 3.45 -41.77 32.70
N ILE A 8 2.82 -42.44 31.74
CA ILE A 8 3.09 -42.23 30.31
C ILE A 8 2.37 -40.98 29.77
N LEU A 9 1.18 -40.65 30.29
CA LEU A 9 0.38 -39.49 29.88
C LEU A 9 1.10 -38.12 30.02
N PRO A 10 1.81 -37.78 31.13
CA PRO A 10 2.53 -36.51 31.23
C PRO A 10 3.78 -36.45 30.33
N ILE A 11 4.40 -37.59 30.02
CA ILE A 11 5.59 -37.66 29.16
C ILE A 11 5.19 -37.38 27.69
N ILE A 12 4.07 -37.95 27.24
CA ILE A 12 3.51 -37.69 25.92
C ILE A 12 3.05 -36.22 25.81
N LEU A 13 2.49 -35.64 26.88
CA LEU A 13 2.05 -34.25 26.90
C LEU A 13 3.23 -33.24 26.85
N CYS A 14 4.37 -33.56 27.48
CA CYS A 14 5.60 -32.75 27.35
C CYS A 14 6.24 -32.85 25.96
N ALA A 15 6.21 -34.02 25.32
CA ALA A 15 6.75 -34.20 23.97
C ALA A 15 5.92 -33.47 22.89
N LEU A 16 4.59 -33.38 23.08
CA LEU A 16 3.70 -32.63 22.19
C LEU A 16 3.86 -31.10 22.30
N PHE A 17 4.30 -30.59 23.45
CA PHE A 17 4.53 -29.14 23.64
C PHE A 17 5.86 -28.66 23.06
N GLY A 18 6.87 -29.54 22.97
CA GLY A 18 8.20 -29.23 22.41
C GLY A 18 8.25 -29.13 20.88
N LEU A 19 7.21 -29.56 20.17
CA LEU A 19 7.08 -29.49 18.70
C LEU A 19 6.35 -28.22 18.24
N SER A 20 6.37 -27.14 19.04
CA SER A 20 6.02 -25.82 18.53
C SER A 20 7.11 -25.39 17.54
N PHE A 21 6.91 -25.75 16.27
CA PHE A 21 7.74 -25.30 15.16
C PHE A 21 7.82 -23.78 15.19
N ALA A 22 8.95 -23.24 15.62
CA ALA A 22 9.35 -21.88 15.27
C ALA A 22 9.42 -21.85 13.75
N SER A 23 8.34 -21.40 13.11
CA SER A 23 8.34 -21.17 11.67
C SER A 23 9.48 -20.20 11.38
N PRO A 24 10.42 -20.52 10.48
CA PRO A 24 11.45 -19.56 10.13
C PRO A 24 10.75 -18.31 9.62
N THR A 25 11.00 -17.17 10.26
CA THR A 25 10.59 -15.87 9.75
C THR A 25 11.18 -15.75 8.37
N GLN A 26 10.34 -15.89 7.34
CA GLN A 26 10.78 -15.70 5.97
C GLN A 26 11.16 -14.24 5.81
N ALA A 27 12.44 -13.99 5.57
CA ALA A 27 12.89 -12.65 5.24
C ALA A 27 12.15 -12.18 3.99
N VAL A 28 11.70 -10.93 4.01
CA VAL A 28 11.08 -10.29 2.85
C VAL A 28 12.04 -10.40 1.66
N ALA A 29 11.54 -10.83 0.50
CA ALA A 29 12.37 -11.01 -0.69
C ALA A 29 13.15 -9.73 -1.03
N SER A 30 14.46 -9.87 -1.28
CA SER A 30 15.28 -8.77 -1.79
C SER A 30 15.03 -8.63 -3.28
N LEU A 31 14.37 -7.54 -3.68
CA LEU A 31 14.05 -7.24 -5.08
C LEU A 31 15.01 -6.17 -5.60
N PRO A 32 15.47 -6.27 -6.86
CA PRO A 32 16.35 -5.27 -7.43
C PRO A 32 15.63 -3.93 -7.60
N ILE A 33 16.42 -2.86 -7.57
CA ILE A 33 15.94 -1.50 -7.79
C ILE A 33 15.60 -1.28 -9.26
N VAL A 34 14.46 -0.65 -9.52
CA VAL A 34 14.01 -0.23 -10.85
C VAL A 34 13.95 1.29 -10.92
N LEU A 35 14.59 1.87 -11.94
CA LEU A 35 14.59 3.31 -12.20
C LEU A 35 13.40 3.72 -13.08
N PRO A 36 12.96 4.98 -13.04
CA PRO A 36 11.88 5.48 -13.89
C PRO A 36 12.20 5.32 -15.38
N ALA A 37 11.20 4.87 -16.15
CA ALA A 37 11.28 4.84 -17.60
C ALA A 37 11.02 6.21 -18.25
N LEU A 38 10.36 7.12 -17.54
CA LEU A 38 9.97 8.45 -17.98
C LEU A 38 10.34 9.48 -16.92
N THR A 39 10.52 10.74 -17.34
CA THR A 39 10.62 11.86 -16.40
C THR A 39 9.25 12.16 -15.79
N CYS A 40 9.23 12.85 -14.65
CA CYS A 40 7.98 13.16 -13.96
C CYS A 40 7.04 14.00 -14.85
N ASP A 41 7.58 14.99 -15.56
CA ASP A 41 6.79 15.85 -16.44
C ASP A 41 6.23 15.09 -17.64
N ALA A 42 6.95 14.10 -18.16
CA ALA A 42 6.51 13.30 -19.30
C ALA A 42 5.30 12.41 -18.97
N LEU A 43 5.05 12.08 -17.70
CA LEU A 43 3.87 11.34 -17.29
C LEU A 43 2.57 12.10 -17.56
N SER A 44 2.60 13.43 -17.54
CA SER A 44 1.41 14.26 -17.80
C SER A 44 0.79 14.04 -19.19
N ALA A 45 1.61 13.63 -20.17
CA ALA A 45 1.20 13.40 -21.54
C ALA A 45 0.88 11.93 -21.85
N THR A 46 0.99 11.02 -20.87
CA THR A 46 0.79 9.59 -21.08
C THR A 46 -0.69 9.22 -20.92
N ASP A 47 -1.24 8.52 -21.91
CA ASP A 47 -2.60 7.98 -21.81
C ASP A 47 -2.60 6.59 -21.16
N PHE A 48 -3.27 6.48 -20.01
CA PHE A 48 -3.43 5.24 -19.27
C PHE A 48 -4.82 4.60 -19.46
N SER A 49 -5.69 5.22 -20.27
CA SER A 49 -7.11 4.85 -20.34
C SER A 49 -7.31 3.41 -20.81
N ALA A 50 -6.52 2.96 -21.80
CA ALA A 50 -6.59 1.59 -22.30
C ALA A 50 -6.15 0.55 -21.25
N ALA A 51 -5.12 0.86 -20.45
CA ALA A 51 -4.61 -0.05 -19.43
C ALA A 51 -5.56 -0.15 -18.23
N VAL A 52 -6.26 0.93 -17.90
CA VAL A 52 -7.21 1.00 -16.78
C VAL A 52 -8.62 0.52 -17.20
N GLY A 53 -8.95 0.57 -18.49
CA GLY A 53 -10.29 0.23 -18.99
C GLY A 53 -11.33 1.35 -18.78
N ALA A 54 -10.89 2.54 -18.38
CA ALA A 54 -11.72 3.73 -18.20
C ALA A 54 -10.89 4.97 -18.54
N LYS A 55 -11.52 6.10 -18.88
CA LYS A 55 -10.80 7.35 -19.15
C LYS A 55 -9.99 7.75 -17.92
N VAL A 56 -8.68 7.96 -18.10
CA VAL A 56 -7.78 8.49 -17.08
C VAL A 56 -7.34 9.88 -17.50
N THR A 57 -7.51 10.86 -16.62
CA THR A 57 -7.00 12.22 -16.81
C THR A 57 -5.92 12.49 -15.80
N ILE A 58 -4.68 12.69 -16.25
CA ILE A 58 -3.60 13.16 -15.36
C ILE A 58 -3.83 14.64 -15.10
N ASN A 59 -4.05 14.99 -13.83
CA ASN A 59 -4.39 16.34 -13.41
C ASN A 59 -3.13 17.16 -13.09
N HIS A 60 -2.14 16.54 -12.45
CA HIS A 60 -0.90 17.19 -12.08
C HIS A 60 0.23 16.17 -11.89
N THR A 61 1.46 16.59 -12.20
CA THR A 61 2.69 15.85 -11.94
C THR A 61 3.71 16.81 -11.34
N GLU A 62 4.38 16.40 -10.26
CA GLU A 62 5.34 17.25 -9.57
C GLU A 62 6.47 16.42 -8.95
N MET A 63 7.71 16.88 -9.13
CA MET A 63 8.83 16.32 -8.39
C MET A 63 8.85 16.82 -6.95
N GLN A 64 8.83 15.90 -6.01
CA GLN A 64 8.91 16.13 -4.57
C GLN A 64 10.21 15.53 -4.03
N THR A 65 10.94 16.26 -3.19
CA THR A 65 12.20 15.79 -2.60
C THR A 65 12.24 16.09 -1.11
N SER A 66 12.69 15.11 -0.33
CA SER A 66 12.94 15.25 1.11
C SER A 66 14.23 14.52 1.50
N ALA A 67 14.55 14.52 2.79
CA ALA A 67 15.66 13.74 3.33
C ALA A 67 15.50 12.22 3.10
N GLN A 68 14.27 11.74 2.90
CA GLN A 68 13.95 10.32 2.74
C GLN A 68 14.01 9.86 1.27
N GLY A 69 14.03 10.79 0.31
CA GLY A 69 14.13 10.48 -1.12
C GLY A 69 13.49 11.52 -2.03
N SER A 70 13.38 11.15 -3.31
CA SER A 70 12.68 11.93 -4.32
C SER A 70 11.59 11.09 -4.98
N TRP A 71 10.44 11.71 -5.23
CA TRP A 71 9.28 11.09 -5.85
C TRP A 71 8.70 11.98 -6.93
N CYS A 72 8.18 11.38 -7.99
CA CYS A 72 7.20 12.03 -8.83
C CYS A 72 5.81 11.82 -8.22
N LYS A 73 5.21 12.90 -7.72
CA LYS A 73 3.83 12.90 -7.25
C LYS A 73 2.90 13.14 -8.43
N VAL A 74 1.97 12.23 -8.66
CA VAL A 74 0.98 12.30 -9.73
C VAL A 74 -0.40 12.39 -9.10
N SER A 75 -1.25 13.30 -9.58
CA SER A 75 -2.69 13.28 -9.31
C SER A 75 -3.43 13.00 -10.61
N ALA A 76 -4.46 12.17 -10.54
CA ALA A 76 -5.26 11.80 -11.69
C ALA A 76 -6.72 11.55 -11.30
N THR A 77 -7.60 11.56 -12.30
CA THR A 77 -9.00 11.17 -12.17
C THR A 77 -9.29 10.02 -13.12
N ILE A 78 -9.85 8.94 -12.58
CA ILE A 78 -10.38 7.82 -13.34
C ILE A 78 -11.90 8.02 -13.46
N ALA A 79 -12.41 7.96 -14.68
CA ALA A 79 -13.83 8.23 -14.92
C ALA A 79 -14.75 7.28 -14.11
N PRO A 80 -15.90 7.79 -13.62
CA PRO A 80 -16.38 9.15 -13.81
C PRO A 80 -15.68 10.21 -12.95
N GLU A 81 -15.28 9.88 -11.72
CA GLU A 81 -14.87 10.90 -10.74
C GLU A 81 -13.90 10.39 -9.65
N ILE A 82 -13.30 9.20 -9.83
CA ILE A 82 -12.39 8.63 -8.83
C ILE A 82 -11.06 9.38 -8.88
N GLY A 83 -10.76 10.17 -7.85
CA GLY A 83 -9.47 10.79 -7.68
C GLY A 83 -8.44 9.81 -7.14
N VAL A 84 -7.23 9.87 -7.68
CA VAL A 84 -6.07 9.11 -7.21
C VAL A 84 -4.86 10.03 -7.08
N GLN A 85 -4.03 9.77 -6.07
CA GLN A 85 -2.68 10.32 -6.01
C GLN A 85 -1.68 9.19 -5.85
N ILE A 86 -0.53 9.32 -6.50
CA ILE A 86 0.52 8.31 -6.53
C ILE A 86 1.87 9.01 -6.33
N ALA A 87 2.67 8.53 -5.38
CA ALA A 87 4.07 8.89 -5.23
C ALA A 87 4.95 7.78 -5.83
N LEU A 88 5.62 8.10 -6.94
CA LEU A 88 6.51 7.20 -7.67
C LEU A 88 7.98 7.50 -7.30
N PRO A 89 8.70 6.61 -6.60
CA PRO A 89 10.11 6.85 -6.27
C PRO A 89 10.97 6.94 -7.53
N THR A 90 11.92 7.88 -7.55
CA THR A 90 12.76 8.09 -8.75
C THR A 90 14.13 7.42 -8.68
N GLN A 91 14.51 6.86 -7.52
CA GLN A 91 15.88 6.38 -7.28
C GLN A 91 15.95 4.94 -6.79
N ARG A 92 14.94 4.47 -6.05
CA ARG A 92 15.07 3.30 -5.16
C ARG A 92 13.80 2.47 -5.09
N TRP A 93 12.98 2.48 -6.14
CA TRP A 93 11.79 1.63 -6.16
C TRP A 93 12.19 0.16 -6.17
N SER A 94 11.80 -0.59 -5.14
CA SER A 94 12.09 -2.02 -4.97
C SER A 94 10.99 -2.92 -5.54
N GLN A 95 10.25 -2.45 -6.55
CA GLN A 95 9.15 -3.16 -7.20
C GLN A 95 7.97 -3.45 -6.25
N ARG A 96 7.83 -2.64 -5.19
CA ARG A 96 6.75 -2.77 -4.21
C ARG A 96 5.74 -1.65 -4.37
N PHE A 97 4.48 -1.99 -4.14
CA PHE A 97 3.35 -1.06 -4.16
C PHE A 97 2.65 -1.08 -2.81
N LEU A 98 2.23 0.10 -2.33
CA LEU A 98 1.49 0.28 -1.10
C LEU A 98 0.28 1.17 -1.36
N GLN A 99 -0.91 0.60 -1.19
CA GLN A 99 -2.16 1.36 -1.15
C GLN A 99 -2.40 1.87 0.27
N VAL A 100 -2.46 3.19 0.42
CA VAL A 100 -2.85 3.85 1.67
C VAL A 100 -4.37 3.90 1.70
N GLY A 101 -4.92 3.39 2.80
CA GLY A 101 -6.34 3.53 3.09
C GLY A 101 -6.70 4.93 3.59
N CYS A 102 -7.98 5.16 3.76
CA CYS A 102 -8.54 6.37 4.37
C CYS A 102 -9.30 6.00 5.66
N GLY A 103 -9.69 7.01 6.43
CA GLY A 103 -10.53 6.83 7.62
C GLY A 103 -11.93 7.40 7.41
N GLY A 104 -12.92 6.85 8.13
CA GLY A 104 -14.31 7.29 8.05
C GLY A 104 -14.99 6.82 6.77
N LEU A 105 -15.73 7.71 6.10
CA LEU A 105 -16.47 7.44 4.87
C LEU A 105 -15.67 7.72 3.58
N CYS A 106 -14.39 8.06 3.74
CA CYS A 106 -13.49 8.50 2.67
C CYS A 106 -14.07 9.67 1.85
N GLY A 107 -13.53 10.03 0.68
CA GLY A 107 -13.78 11.34 0.07
C GLY A 107 -12.60 12.32 0.20
N SER A 108 -11.44 11.84 0.64
CA SER A 108 -10.20 12.60 0.67
C SER A 108 -9.00 11.71 0.40
N ILE A 109 -7.91 12.29 -0.07
CA ILE A 109 -6.68 11.57 -0.43
C ILE A 109 -5.56 11.97 0.52
N ASN A 110 -4.94 10.98 1.18
CA ASN A 110 -3.80 11.17 2.06
C ASN A 110 -2.76 10.08 1.80
N LEU A 111 -1.51 10.47 1.49
CA LEU A 111 -0.39 9.55 1.22
C LEU A 111 0.46 9.24 2.46
N SER A 112 0.04 9.68 3.64
CA SER A 112 0.77 9.47 4.90
C SER A 112 0.84 7.99 5.27
N LEU A 113 2.03 7.53 5.60
CA LEU A 113 2.30 6.16 6.02
C LEU A 113 2.19 5.99 7.54
N SER A 114 1.17 6.58 8.17
CA SER A 114 1.08 6.75 9.63
C SER A 114 1.20 5.47 10.45
N ASN A 115 0.87 4.31 9.87
CA ASN A 115 0.94 2.99 10.51
C ASN A 115 2.07 2.10 9.96
N ALA A 116 3.03 2.66 9.22
CA ALA A 116 4.17 1.94 8.66
C ALA A 116 5.47 2.15 9.45
N SER A 117 5.37 2.63 10.70
CA SER A 117 6.54 2.83 11.55
C SER A 117 7.33 1.53 11.72
N GLY A 118 8.65 1.62 11.56
CA GLY A 118 9.54 0.45 11.57
C GLY A 118 9.58 -0.35 10.26
N CYS A 119 8.71 -0.08 9.29
CA CYS A 119 8.81 -0.67 7.95
C CYS A 119 9.87 0.07 7.13
N LEU A 120 11.13 -0.33 7.27
CA LEU A 120 12.27 0.35 6.63
C LEU A 120 12.08 0.58 5.12
N PRO A 121 11.63 -0.38 4.29
CA PRO A 121 11.53 -0.11 2.86
C PRO A 121 10.42 0.91 2.53
N ALA A 122 9.34 0.97 3.34
CA ALA A 122 8.31 2.00 3.18
C ALA A 122 8.84 3.39 3.60
N MET A 123 9.58 3.45 4.71
CA MET A 123 10.16 4.70 5.22
C MET A 123 11.35 5.21 4.40
N ASN A 124 12.03 4.34 3.67
CA ASN A 124 13.18 4.66 2.82
C ASN A 124 12.78 5.06 1.39
N GLY A 125 11.48 5.16 1.09
CA GLY A 125 11.00 5.54 -0.23
C GLY A 125 11.15 4.43 -1.29
N GLU A 126 11.11 3.16 -0.88
CA GLU A 126 11.30 2.03 -1.80
C GLU A 126 9.97 1.49 -2.38
N PHE A 127 8.84 2.05 -1.95
CA PHE A 127 7.50 1.71 -2.45
C PHE A 127 6.96 2.78 -3.38
N VAL A 128 6.25 2.37 -4.41
CA VAL A 128 5.19 3.22 -4.98
C VAL A 128 4.06 3.28 -3.96
N VAL A 129 3.64 4.49 -3.60
CA VAL A 129 2.56 4.70 -2.64
C VAL A 129 1.38 5.36 -3.35
N ALA A 130 0.18 4.83 -3.21
CA ALA A 130 -1.02 5.41 -3.80
C ALA A 130 -2.16 5.54 -2.79
N ALA A 131 -3.07 6.47 -3.06
CA ALA A 131 -4.31 6.66 -2.32
C ALA A 131 -5.42 7.16 -3.25
N THR A 132 -6.66 6.95 -2.86
CA THR A 132 -7.85 7.38 -3.62
C THR A 132 -8.91 7.96 -2.69
N ASP A 133 -9.71 8.88 -3.22
CA ASP A 133 -10.89 9.42 -2.53
C ASP A 133 -12.13 8.53 -2.69
N MET A 134 -12.02 7.46 -3.49
CA MET A 134 -13.08 6.50 -3.77
C MET A 134 -14.28 7.08 -4.55
N GLY A 135 -14.08 8.14 -5.33
CA GLY A 135 -15.11 8.66 -6.24
C GLY A 135 -16.04 9.70 -5.63
N HIS A 136 -15.63 10.37 -4.56
CA HIS A 136 -16.33 11.55 -4.07
C HIS A 136 -15.38 12.46 -3.30
N HIS A 137 -15.84 13.65 -2.92
CA HIS A 137 -15.11 14.54 -2.02
C HIS A 137 -15.93 14.88 -0.80
N GLY A 138 -15.36 14.74 0.38
CA GLY A 138 -16.10 14.91 1.64
C GLY A 138 -15.22 14.87 2.88
N SER A 139 -15.79 15.33 3.98
CA SER A 139 -15.18 15.17 5.31
C SER A 139 -15.34 13.73 5.81
N MET A 140 -14.63 13.37 6.88
CA MET A 140 -14.59 12.00 7.43
C MET A 140 -15.97 11.38 7.71
N MET A 141 -16.98 12.19 8.02
CA MET A 141 -18.34 11.76 8.34
C MET A 141 -19.37 12.21 7.29
N ASP A 142 -18.91 12.67 6.12
CA ASP A 142 -19.80 13.09 5.04
C ASP A 142 -20.39 11.88 4.32
N ALA A 143 -21.70 11.71 4.48
CA ALA A 143 -22.47 10.64 3.84
C ALA A 143 -23.34 11.14 2.67
N SER A 144 -23.16 12.40 2.23
CA SER A 144 -23.98 12.98 1.16
C SER A 144 -23.88 12.20 -0.15
N TRP A 145 -22.72 11.59 -0.43
CA TRP A 145 -22.52 10.70 -1.58
C TRP A 145 -23.47 9.49 -1.60
N GLY A 146 -23.85 8.96 -0.43
CA GLY A 146 -24.78 7.83 -0.31
C GLY A 146 -26.24 8.21 -0.57
N THR A 147 -26.57 9.50 -0.57
CA THR A 147 -27.93 9.99 -0.85
C THR A 147 -28.21 10.17 -2.34
N MET A 148 -27.18 10.09 -3.20
CA MET A 148 -27.30 10.12 -4.65
C MET A 148 -27.60 8.75 -5.27
N ALA A 149 -27.73 7.70 -4.45
CA ALA A 149 -28.17 6.38 -4.87
C ALA A 149 -29.71 6.25 -4.80
N VAL A 150 -30.43 6.98 -5.65
CA VAL A 150 -31.84 6.75 -6.01
C VAL A 150 -32.10 7.14 -7.45
#